data_AF-A0A151E983-F1
#
_entry.id   AF-A0A151E983-F1
#
_cell.length_a   1.000
_cell.length_b   1.000
_cell.length_c   1.000
_cell.angle_alpha   90.00
_cell.angle_beta   90.00
_cell.angle_gamma   90.00
#
_symmetry.space_group_name_H-M   'P 1'
#
loop_
_entity.id
_entity.type
_entity.pdbx_description
1 polymer ?
#
loop_
_entity_poly.entity_id
_entity_poly.type
_entity_poly.pdbx_seq_one_letter_code
_entity_poly.pdbx_strand_id
1 'polypeptide(L)'
;MKKTLFAIGLCAIILSMPTVLAFPTQNHSLLFSPLLLSDDGTFAGGMGRGHWGHGFVIDSVYAYMHGVYTSGVFTKISGDLTNSDNVKIGEIKAYFIYKIIIGYKITQGHQTSLVGYMMKNSNNQFVGRILGVFGSTSHIWGQFIPNT
;
A
#
# COMPACT_ATOMS: atom_id res chain seq x y z
N MET A 1 -19.84 25.23 33.69
CA MET A 1 -18.54 24.73 34.20
C MET A 1 -18.04 23.44 33.54
N LYS A 2 -18.91 22.55 33.00
CA LYS A 2 -18.46 21.32 32.31
C LYS A 2 -17.66 21.55 31.00
N LYS A 3 -17.99 22.60 30.25
CA LYS A 3 -17.34 22.90 28.95
C LYS A 3 -15.88 23.35 29.08
N THR A 4 -15.56 24.05 30.17
CA THR A 4 -14.20 24.56 30.45
C THR A 4 -13.24 23.44 30.86
N LEU A 5 -13.74 22.42 31.56
CA LEU A 5 -12.94 21.26 31.98
C LEU A 5 -12.48 20.42 30.78
N PHE A 6 -13.33 20.29 29.75
CA PHE A 6 -12.99 19.61 28.50
C PHE A 6 -11.88 20.32 27.73
N ALA A 7 -11.91 21.67 27.68
CA ALA A 7 -10.88 22.44 26.99
C ALA A 7 -9.51 22.31 27.66
N ILE A 8 -9.47 22.33 29.00
CA ILE A 8 -8.22 22.17 29.76
C ILE A 8 -7.65 20.75 29.59
N GLY A 9 -8.51 19.73 29.60
CA GLY A 9 -8.11 18.34 29.36
C GLY A 9 -7.51 18.15 27.97
N LEU A 10 -8.08 18.77 26.94
CA LEU A 10 -7.60 18.65 25.56
C LEU A 10 -6.24 19.34 25.37
N CYS A 11 -6.03 20.51 25.99
CA CYS A 11 -4.75 21.21 25.97
C CYS A 11 -3.63 20.43 26.70
N ALA A 12 -3.95 19.76 27.81
CA ALA A 12 -2.99 18.93 28.54
C ALA A 12 -2.54 17.69 27.73
N ILE A 13 -3.43 17.12 26.92
CA ILE A 13 -3.09 15.99 26.03
C ILE A 13 -2.16 16.45 24.91
N ILE A 14 -2.41 17.62 24.31
CA ILE A 14 -1.56 18.15 23.23
C ILE A 14 -0.15 18.49 23.76
N LEU A 15 -0.05 19.06 24.96
CA LEU A 15 1.24 19.44 25.57
C LEU A 15 2.02 18.25 26.15
N SER A 16 1.39 17.10 26.37
CA SER A 16 2.05 15.88 26.87
C SER A 16 2.46 14.90 25.77
N MET A 17 2.21 15.23 24.49
CA MET A 17 2.80 14.46 23.40
C MET A 17 4.30 14.72 23.40
N PRO A 18 5.16 13.68 23.52
CA PRO A 18 6.59 13.86 23.40
C PRO A 18 6.88 14.42 22.00
N THR A 19 7.48 15.60 21.95
CA THR A 19 7.97 16.21 20.72
C THR A 19 9.03 15.29 20.15
N VAL A 20 8.65 14.45 19.19
CA VAL A 20 9.61 13.63 18.44
C VAL A 20 10.38 14.58 17.52
N LEU A 21 11.47 15.14 18.05
CA LEU A 21 12.48 15.82 17.26
C LEU A 21 13.22 14.75 16.45
N ALA A 22 12.74 14.53 15.22
CA ALA A 22 13.44 13.69 14.26
C ALA A 22 14.71 14.42 13.81
N PHE A 23 15.87 13.99 14.33
CA PHE A 23 17.16 14.40 13.80
C PHE A 23 17.28 13.93 12.35
N PRO A 24 17.69 14.80 11.40
CA PRO A 24 17.90 14.38 10.03
C PRO A 24 19.20 13.59 9.95
N THR A 25 19.11 12.26 9.87
CA THR A 25 20.26 11.46 9.45
C THR A 25 20.48 11.72 7.97
N GLN A 26 21.65 12.28 7.65
CA GLN A 26 22.12 12.44 6.28
C GLN A 26 22.05 11.09 5.56
N ASN A 27 21.61 11.13 4.30
CA ASN A 27 21.32 10.02 3.36
C ASN A 27 19.84 9.59 3.32
N HIS A 28 19.07 10.37 2.53
CA HIS A 28 17.70 10.13 2.05
C HIS A 28 16.62 9.91 3.11
N SER A 29 15.65 10.84 3.15
CA SER A 29 14.41 10.69 3.91
C SER A 29 13.60 9.50 3.37
N LEU A 30 13.78 8.33 4.00
CA LEU A 30 13.04 7.10 3.75
C LEU A 30 11.54 7.23 4.07
N LEU A 31 11.10 8.33 4.68
CA LEU A 31 9.73 8.48 5.16
C LEU A 31 8.76 9.02 4.11
N PHE A 32 9.22 9.72 3.06
CA PHE A 32 8.32 10.53 2.21
C PHE A 32 8.72 10.65 0.73
N SER A 33 9.17 9.56 0.09
CA SER A 33 9.34 9.58 -1.38
C SER A 33 8.02 9.19 -2.07
N PRO A 34 7.34 10.10 -2.78
CA PRO A 34 6.17 9.75 -3.58
C PRO A 34 6.53 8.71 -4.64
N LEU A 35 5.55 7.89 -5.03
CA LEU A 35 5.66 6.98 -6.16
C LEU A 35 5.60 7.82 -7.45
N LEU A 36 6.75 8.41 -7.83
CA LEU A 36 6.89 9.21 -9.03
C LEU A 36 7.10 8.29 -10.23
N LEU A 37 6.01 7.73 -10.75
CA LEU A 37 5.98 7.20 -12.10
C LEU A 37 5.68 8.37 -13.03
N SER A 38 6.52 8.57 -14.05
CA SER A 38 6.39 9.67 -15.01
C SER A 38 5.25 9.45 -16.00
N ASP A 39 4.93 8.18 -16.29
CA ASP A 39 4.04 7.79 -17.37
C ASP A 39 3.09 6.69 -16.93
N ASP A 40 1.91 6.67 -17.55
CA ASP A 40 0.96 5.57 -17.43
C ASP A 40 1.53 4.28 -18.02
N GLY A 41 1.00 3.15 -17.57
CA GLY A 41 1.54 1.87 -17.99
C GLY A 41 0.73 0.68 -17.54
N THR A 42 1.40 -0.46 -17.56
CA THR A 42 0.85 -1.73 -17.07
C THR A 42 1.55 -2.15 -15.79
N PHE A 43 0.92 -3.04 -15.04
CA PHE A 43 1.56 -3.67 -13.89
C PHE A 43 1.30 -5.17 -13.89
N ALA A 44 2.23 -5.90 -13.29
CA ALA A 44 2.09 -7.33 -13.01
C ALA A 44 2.63 -7.63 -11.61
N GLY A 45 1.98 -8.53 -10.89
CA GLY A 45 2.30 -8.78 -9.49
C GLY A 45 1.48 -9.88 -8.84
N GLY A 46 1.48 -9.90 -7.52
CA GLY A 46 0.75 -10.89 -6.73
C GLY A 46 0.29 -10.39 -5.37
N MET A 47 -0.66 -11.12 -4.79
CA MET A 47 -1.14 -10.98 -3.41
C MET A 47 -0.87 -12.27 -2.65
N GLY A 48 -0.48 -12.17 -1.38
CA GLY A 48 -0.15 -13.37 -0.62
C GLY A 48 0.54 -13.12 0.71
N ARG A 49 1.23 -14.14 1.24
CA ARG A 49 2.13 -13.99 2.39
C ARG A 49 3.57 -13.83 1.92
N GLY A 50 4.31 -13.04 2.68
CA GLY A 50 5.74 -12.90 2.54
C GLY A 50 6.34 -12.33 3.80
N HIS A 51 7.66 -12.35 3.87
CA HIS A 51 8.43 -11.83 4.99
C HIS A 51 9.69 -11.11 4.50
N TRP A 52 10.34 -10.41 5.42
CA TRP A 52 11.59 -9.68 5.15
C TRP A 52 12.78 -10.47 5.68
N GLY A 53 13.73 -10.79 4.79
CA GLY A 53 15.05 -11.32 5.09
C GLY A 53 16.11 -10.46 4.36
N HIS A 54 16.90 -11.06 3.46
CA HIS A 54 17.74 -10.34 2.49
C HIS A 54 16.93 -9.83 1.29
N GLY A 55 15.89 -9.04 1.57
CA GLY A 55 14.86 -8.65 0.61
C GLY A 55 13.49 -9.22 0.98
N PHE A 56 12.49 -8.92 0.15
CA PHE A 56 11.15 -9.46 0.33
C PHE A 56 11.07 -10.87 -0.26
N VAL A 57 10.67 -11.84 0.56
CA VAL A 57 10.52 -13.24 0.19
C VAL A 57 9.03 -13.57 0.13
N ILE A 58 8.60 -14.24 -0.94
CA ILE A 58 7.20 -14.65 -1.15
C ILE A 58 7.04 -16.06 -0.59
N ASP A 59 6.19 -16.21 0.43
CA ASP A 59 5.92 -17.51 1.06
C ASP A 59 4.77 -18.25 0.37
N SER A 60 3.75 -17.50 -0.05
CA SER A 60 2.58 -18.06 -0.75
C SER A 60 1.89 -16.99 -1.59
N VAL A 61 1.34 -17.40 -2.72
CA VAL A 61 0.56 -16.55 -3.63
C VAL A 61 -0.91 -16.98 -3.57
N TYR A 62 -1.80 -16.03 -3.30
CA TYR A 62 -3.25 -16.24 -3.27
C TYR A 62 -3.91 -15.83 -4.57
N ALA A 63 -3.38 -14.80 -5.21
CA ALA A 63 -3.84 -14.30 -6.49
C ALA A 63 -2.69 -13.61 -7.21
N TYR A 64 -2.64 -13.76 -8.53
CA TYR A 64 -1.83 -12.93 -9.40
C TYR A 64 -2.65 -11.70 -9.80
N MET A 65 -1.96 -10.58 -10.01
CA MET A 65 -2.58 -9.30 -10.38
C MET A 65 -1.92 -8.79 -11.65
N HIS A 66 -2.72 -8.34 -12.60
CA HIS A 66 -2.20 -7.62 -13.76
C HIS A 66 -3.23 -6.61 -14.25
N GLY A 67 -2.76 -5.53 -14.87
CA GLY A 67 -3.65 -4.52 -15.42
C GLY A 67 -2.92 -3.25 -15.76
N VAL A 68 -3.62 -2.13 -15.63
CA VAL A 68 -3.10 -0.80 -15.94
C VAL A 68 -2.88 0.00 -14.66
N TYR A 69 -1.89 0.87 -14.70
CA TYR A 69 -1.73 1.92 -13.71
C TYR A 69 -1.78 3.29 -14.40
N THR A 70 -2.39 4.25 -13.71
CA THR A 70 -2.36 5.66 -14.11
C THR A 70 -1.56 6.44 -13.09
N SER A 71 -0.59 7.19 -13.58
CA SER A 71 0.27 8.13 -12.86
C SER A 71 -0.46 9.47 -12.67
N GLY A 72 -0.04 10.25 -11.67
CA GLY A 72 -0.67 11.52 -11.30
C GLY A 72 -0.33 11.93 -9.86
N VAL A 73 -1.23 12.66 -9.19
CA VAL A 73 -1.08 13.02 -7.76
C VAL A 73 -0.99 11.76 -6.86
N PHE A 74 -1.59 10.67 -7.32
CA PHE A 74 -1.46 9.33 -6.77
C PHE A 74 -1.35 8.34 -7.91
N THR A 75 -0.76 7.18 -7.63
CA THR A 75 -0.78 6.08 -8.60
C THR A 75 -2.02 5.24 -8.37
N LYS A 76 -2.84 5.03 -9.40
CA LYS A 76 -4.01 4.16 -9.34
C LYS A 76 -3.73 2.92 -10.16
N ILE A 77 -3.89 1.74 -9.58
CA ILE A 77 -3.93 0.48 -10.31
C ILE A 77 -5.38 0.03 -10.51
N SER A 78 -5.66 -0.57 -11.67
CA SER A 78 -6.90 -1.26 -11.95
C SER A 78 -6.60 -2.48 -12.81
N GLY A 79 -7.08 -3.65 -12.43
CA GLY A 79 -6.73 -4.87 -13.14
C GLY A 79 -7.48 -6.11 -12.70
N ASP A 80 -7.11 -7.22 -13.30
CA ASP A 80 -7.68 -8.53 -13.05
C ASP A 80 -6.88 -9.28 -11.97
N LEU A 81 -7.60 -10.08 -11.21
CA LEU A 81 -7.04 -11.08 -10.31
C LEU A 81 -7.18 -12.46 -10.95
N THR A 82 -6.10 -13.21 -11.02
CA THR A 82 -6.05 -14.55 -11.61
C THR A 82 -5.49 -15.60 -10.65
N ASN A 83 -5.88 -16.86 -10.84
CA ASN A 83 -5.24 -18.00 -10.17
C ASN A 83 -3.96 -18.44 -10.92
N SER A 84 -3.33 -19.53 -10.48
CA SER A 84 -2.13 -20.09 -11.15
C SER A 84 -2.35 -20.55 -12.59
N ASP A 85 -3.59 -20.85 -12.95
CA ASP A 85 -3.98 -21.30 -14.29
C ASP A 85 -4.42 -20.14 -15.19
N ASN A 86 -4.16 -18.89 -14.75
CA ASN A 86 -4.54 -17.65 -15.43
C ASN A 86 -6.06 -17.47 -15.61
N VAL A 87 -6.88 -18.16 -14.80
CA VAL A 87 -8.34 -17.99 -14.79
C VAL A 87 -8.67 -16.75 -13.97
N LYS A 88 -9.49 -15.84 -14.53
CA LYS A 88 -9.98 -14.64 -13.83
C LYS A 88 -10.85 -15.04 -12.64
N ILE A 89 -10.41 -14.70 -11.45
CA ILE A 89 -11.09 -14.95 -10.17
C ILE A 89 -11.64 -13.67 -9.53
N GLY A 90 -11.27 -12.51 -10.07
CA GLY A 90 -11.70 -11.24 -9.54
C GLY A 90 -11.06 -10.04 -10.22
N GLU A 91 -11.20 -8.89 -9.57
CA GLU A 91 -10.68 -7.60 -10.01
C GLU A 91 -10.10 -6.85 -8.81
N ILE A 92 -9.16 -5.95 -9.08
CA ILE A 92 -8.54 -5.09 -8.08
C ILE A 92 -8.54 -3.64 -8.56
N LYS A 93 -8.84 -2.74 -7.64
CA LYS A 93 -8.59 -1.30 -7.79
C LYS A 93 -7.93 -0.78 -6.52
N ALA A 94 -6.73 -0.22 -6.64
CA ALA A 94 -6.03 0.35 -5.51
C ALA A 94 -5.35 1.68 -5.87
N TYR A 95 -5.21 2.53 -4.86
CA TYR A 95 -4.63 3.85 -4.93
C TYR A 95 -3.43 3.88 -3.99
N PHE A 96 -2.28 4.25 -4.54
CA PHE A 96 -1.02 4.41 -3.86
C PHE A 96 -0.81 5.91 -3.66
N ILE A 97 -1.13 6.38 -2.46
CA ILE A 97 -1.03 7.77 -2.05
C ILE A 97 0.18 7.87 -1.12
N TYR A 98 1.32 8.28 -1.68
CA TYR A 98 2.62 8.20 -1.00
C TYR A 98 2.90 6.76 -0.52
N LYS A 99 2.87 6.55 0.80
CA LYS A 99 3.05 5.24 1.44
C LYS A 99 1.75 4.54 1.77
N ILE A 100 0.59 5.15 1.58
CA ILE A 100 -0.69 4.57 1.95
C ILE A 100 -1.26 3.84 0.73
N ILE A 101 -1.80 2.65 0.97
CA ILE A 101 -2.54 1.87 -0.02
C ILE A 101 -3.99 1.87 0.45
N ILE A 102 -4.89 2.35 -0.40
CA ILE A 102 -6.34 2.23 -0.19
C ILE A 102 -6.98 1.67 -1.45
N GLY A 103 -8.04 0.89 -1.32
CA GLY A 103 -8.71 0.33 -2.48
C GLY A 103 -9.69 -0.76 -2.12
N TYR A 104 -9.98 -1.61 -3.09
CA TYR A 104 -10.78 -2.79 -2.91
C TYR A 104 -10.42 -3.85 -3.94
N LYS A 105 -10.75 -5.09 -3.61
CA LYS A 105 -10.82 -6.20 -4.57
C LYS A 105 -12.23 -6.74 -4.63
N ILE A 106 -12.61 -7.27 -5.78
CA ILE A 106 -13.88 -7.98 -5.97
C ILE A 106 -13.55 -9.42 -6.33
N THR A 107 -13.98 -10.37 -5.52
CA THR A 107 -13.79 -11.81 -5.76
C THR A 107 -15.11 -12.52 -5.52
N GLN A 108 -15.54 -13.39 -6.45
CA GLN A 108 -16.81 -14.11 -6.35
C GLN A 108 -18.01 -13.18 -6.00
N GLY A 109 -18.07 -12.00 -6.62
CA GLY A 109 -19.13 -11.01 -6.38
C GLY A 109 -19.03 -10.24 -5.05
N HIS A 110 -18.04 -10.51 -4.21
CA HIS A 110 -17.86 -9.85 -2.91
C HIS A 110 -16.75 -8.81 -2.98
N GLN A 111 -17.07 -7.57 -2.60
CA GLN A 111 -16.10 -6.49 -2.49
C GLN A 111 -15.43 -6.53 -1.10
N THR A 112 -14.10 -6.62 -1.08
CA THR A 112 -13.28 -6.54 0.12
C THR A 112 -12.43 -5.28 0.06
N SER A 113 -12.58 -4.38 1.03
CA SER A 113 -11.73 -3.20 1.15
C SER A 113 -10.28 -3.57 1.42
N LEU A 114 -9.36 -2.83 0.82
CA LEU A 114 -7.92 -2.93 1.02
C LEU A 114 -7.45 -1.63 1.66
N VAL A 115 -6.82 -1.75 2.83
CA VAL A 115 -6.10 -0.65 3.47
C VAL A 115 -4.71 -1.17 3.79
N GLY A 116 -3.67 -0.40 3.57
CA GLY A 116 -2.31 -0.88 3.75
C GLY A 116 -1.28 0.22 3.67
N TYR A 117 -0.02 -0.17 3.73
CA TYR A 117 1.10 0.74 3.51
C TYR A 117 2.21 0.11 2.68
N MET A 118 2.90 0.95 1.91
CA MET A 118 4.06 0.60 1.11
C MET A 118 5.26 0.35 2.00
N MET A 119 5.89 -0.80 1.81
CA MET A 119 7.10 -1.23 2.49
C MET A 119 8.34 -0.98 1.62
N LYS A 120 8.23 -1.21 0.31
CA LYS A 120 9.30 -0.96 -0.68
C LYS A 120 8.70 -0.35 -1.93
N ASN A 121 9.38 0.67 -2.44
CA ASN A 121 9.12 1.25 -3.75
C ASN A 121 10.45 1.67 -4.36
N SER A 122 10.97 0.89 -5.31
CA SER A 122 12.26 1.16 -5.95
C SER A 122 12.34 0.45 -7.28
N ASN A 123 12.94 1.08 -8.30
CA ASN A 123 13.16 0.48 -9.62
C ASN A 123 11.86 -0.09 -10.22
N ASN A 124 10.77 0.68 -10.15
CA ASN A 124 9.42 0.28 -10.58
C ASN A 124 8.83 -0.95 -9.87
N GLN A 125 9.50 -1.49 -8.84
CA GLN A 125 8.97 -2.56 -8.02
C GLN A 125 8.28 -2.00 -6.78
N PHE A 126 7.15 -2.58 -6.42
CA PHE A 126 6.43 -2.24 -5.19
C PHE A 126 6.21 -3.48 -4.32
N VAL A 127 6.25 -3.26 -3.01
CA VAL A 127 5.78 -4.19 -1.99
C VAL A 127 5.01 -3.40 -0.95
N GLY A 128 3.79 -3.82 -0.67
CA GLY A 128 2.90 -3.22 0.32
C GLY A 128 2.36 -4.28 1.28
N ARG A 129 2.13 -3.88 2.52
CA ARG A 129 1.45 -4.69 3.54
C ARG A 129 0.01 -4.22 3.68
N ILE A 130 -0.92 -5.15 3.58
CA ILE A 130 -2.35 -4.92 3.75
C ILE A 130 -2.73 -5.15 5.22
N LEU A 131 -3.38 -4.14 5.80
CA LEU A 131 -3.98 -4.11 7.11
C LEU A 131 -5.44 -4.55 6.97
N GLY A 132 -5.84 -5.63 7.64
CA GLY A 132 -7.26 -5.98 7.77
C GLY A 132 -7.78 -7.12 6.89
N VAL A 133 -7.19 -8.31 7.02
CA VAL A 133 -7.94 -9.56 6.90
C VAL A 133 -7.60 -10.37 8.14
N PHE A 134 -8.58 -10.83 8.91
CA PHE A 134 -8.35 -11.69 10.08
C PHE A 134 -7.49 -12.88 9.64
N GLY A 135 -6.30 -13.02 10.23
CA GLY A 135 -5.33 -14.07 9.91
C GLY A 135 -4.22 -13.60 8.94
N SER A 136 -2.99 -13.58 9.44
CA SER A 136 -1.72 -13.33 8.71
C SER A 136 -1.61 -12.03 7.91
N THR A 137 -0.48 -11.34 8.07
CA THR A 137 -0.13 -10.14 7.30
C THR A 137 -0.07 -10.43 5.80
N SER A 138 -1.11 -10.03 5.09
CA SER A 138 -1.16 -10.14 3.63
C SER A 138 -0.35 -9.02 3.00
N HIS A 139 0.32 -9.34 1.90
CA HIS A 139 1.12 -8.41 1.12
C HIS A 139 0.58 -8.33 -0.31
N ILE A 140 0.84 -7.19 -0.93
CA ILE A 140 0.75 -7.00 -2.38
C ILE A 140 2.15 -6.66 -2.88
N TRP A 141 2.53 -7.19 -4.03
CA TRP A 141 3.79 -6.85 -4.67
C TRP A 141 3.62 -6.86 -6.18
N GLY A 142 4.57 -6.24 -6.87
CA GLY A 142 4.59 -6.26 -8.32
C GLY A 142 5.60 -5.31 -8.91
N GLN A 143 5.52 -5.16 -10.22
CA GLN A 143 6.33 -4.27 -11.02
C GLN A 143 5.43 -3.41 -11.91
N PHE A 144 5.74 -2.12 -11.96
CA PHE A 144 5.21 -1.17 -12.93
C PHE A 144 6.04 -1.23 -14.22
N ILE A 145 5.36 -1.21 -15.35
CA ILE A 145 5.92 -1.29 -16.70
C ILE A 145 5.40 -0.06 -17.45
N PRO A 146 6.17 1.05 -17.47
CA PRO A 146 5.79 2.27 -18.18
C PRO A 146 5.64 2.05 -19.68
N ASN A 147 4.69 2.74 -20.32
CA ASN A 147 4.39 2.51 -21.74
C ASN A 147 5.44 3.03 -22.74
N THR A 148 6.40 3.87 -22.30
CA THR A 148 7.41 4.59 -23.13
C THR A 148 6.86 5.51 -24.22
#